data_AF-A0A841C473-F1
#
_entry.id   AF-A0A841C473-F1
#
_cell.length_a   1.000
_cell.length_b   1.000
_cell.length_c   1.000
_cell.angle_alpha   90.00
_cell.angle_beta   90.00
_cell.angle_gamma   90.00
#
_symmetry.space_group_name_H-M   'P 1'
#
loop_
_entity.id
_entity.type
_entity.pdbx_description
1 polymer ?
#
loop_
_entity_poly.entity_id
_entity_poly.type
_entity_poly.pdbx_seq_one_letter_code
_entity_poly.pdbx_strand_id
1 'polypeptide(L)'
;MNYAGVIIGPSVSYRDGEIIFDPSKSKNKKATQKRTLKDGSKEEVSDLLLKNELNVLLTRGVNGLYIYAVDKYLREALLKAQEG
;
A
#
# COMPACT_ATOMS: atom_id res chain seq x y z
N MET A 1 -6.71 17.90 6.76
CA MET A 1 -6.45 18.10 5.32
C MET A 1 -7.75 17.90 4.59
N ASN A 2 -8.18 18.87 3.78
CA ASN A 2 -9.49 18.79 3.11
C ASN A 2 -9.48 17.79 1.96
N TYR A 3 -8.39 17.70 1.20
CA TYR A 3 -8.21 16.73 0.13
C TYR A 3 -6.82 16.10 0.22
N ALA A 4 -6.68 14.85 -0.24
CA ALA A 4 -5.41 14.15 -0.32
C ALA A 4 -5.22 13.52 -1.71
N GLY A 5 -3.96 13.46 -2.16
CA GLY A 5 -3.56 12.72 -3.36
C GLY A 5 -2.61 11.60 -2.95
N VAL A 6 -2.91 10.36 -3.34
CA VAL A 6 -2.11 9.17 -3.02
C VAL A 6 -1.69 8.48 -4.31
N ILE A 7 -0.38 8.31 -4.47
CA ILE A 7 0.19 7.50 -5.53
C ILE A 7 0.66 6.17 -4.91
N ILE A 8 0.00 5.08 -5.32
CA ILE A 8 0.38 3.73 -4.95
C ILE A 8 1.48 3.28 -5.90
N GLY A 9 2.69 3.13 -5.34
CA GLY A 9 3.88 2.68 -6.06
C GLY A 9 3.86 1.18 -6.41
N PRO A 10 4.92 0.69 -7.09
CA PRO A 10 4.99 -0.67 -7.62
C PRO A 10 5.09 -1.77 -6.55
N SER A 11 5.21 -1.41 -5.27
CA SER A 11 5.19 -2.33 -4.13
C SER A 11 3.80 -2.84 -3.77
N VAL A 12 2.75 -2.37 -4.44
CA VAL A 12 1.39 -2.85 -4.28
C VAL A 12 0.82 -3.14 -5.66
N SER A 13 0.26 -4.33 -5.82
CA SER A 13 -0.30 -4.81 -7.08
C SER A 13 -1.60 -5.58 -6.85
N TYR A 14 -2.35 -5.83 -7.91
CA TYR A 14 -3.61 -6.56 -7.83
C TYR A 14 -3.62 -7.76 -8.77
N ARG A 15 -3.77 -8.97 -8.26
CA ARG A 15 -3.83 -10.19 -9.07
C ARG A 15 -4.90 -11.10 -8.50
N ASP A 16 -5.65 -11.76 -9.39
CA ASP A 16 -6.61 -12.81 -9.02
C ASP A 16 -7.63 -12.44 -7.93
N GLY A 17 -8.01 -11.16 -7.84
CA GLY A 17 -8.97 -10.69 -6.84
C GLY A 17 -8.33 -10.11 -5.58
N GLU A 18 -7.01 -10.26 -5.41
CA GLU A 18 -6.29 -9.95 -4.18
C GLU A 18 -5.23 -8.85 -4.35
N ILE A 19 -5.00 -8.10 -3.26
CA ILE A 19 -3.91 -7.11 -3.19
C ILE A 19 -2.63 -7.83 -2.75
N ILE A 20 -1.59 -7.72 -3.56
CA ILE A 20 -0.27 -8.28 -3.30
C ILE A 20 0.69 -7.15 -2.93
N PHE A 21 1.37 -7.31 -1.80
CA PHE A 21 2.44 -6.42 -1.35
C PHE A 21 3.80 -7.04 -1.69
N ASP A 22 4.67 -6.24 -2.31
CA ASP A 22 6.04 -6.64 -2.64
C ASP A 22 7.03 -5.64 -2.01
N PRO A 23 7.57 -5.96 -0.83
CA PRO A 23 8.53 -5.11 -0.14
C PRO A 23 9.78 -4.82 -0.97
N SER A 24 10.20 -5.74 -1.86
CA SER A 24 11.41 -5.55 -2.68
C SER A 24 11.27 -4.39 -3.66
N LYS A 25 10.03 -4.06 -4.05
CA LYS A 25 9.70 -2.93 -4.92
C LYS A 25 9.39 -1.65 -4.13
N SER A 26 9.45 -1.70 -2.80
CA SER A 26 9.22 -0.53 -1.96
C SER A 26 10.42 0.41 -2.02
N LYS A 27 10.14 1.70 -2.24
CA LYS A 27 11.15 2.77 -2.11
C LYS A 27 11.46 3.09 -0.64
N ASN A 28 10.65 2.57 0.30
CA ASN A 28 10.83 2.77 1.72
C ASN A 28 11.81 1.73 2.30
N LYS A 29 13.05 2.13 2.56
CA LYS A 29 14.10 1.27 3.18
C LYS A 29 13.73 0.75 4.58
N LYS A 30 12.71 1.32 5.25
CA LYS A 30 12.19 0.80 6.52
C LYS A 30 11.16 -0.31 6.30
N ALA A 31 10.46 -0.31 5.16
CA ALA A 31 9.54 -1.37 4.79
C ALA A 31 10.25 -2.67 4.41
N THR A 32 11.56 -2.65 4.13
CA THR A 32 12.36 -3.85 3.78
C THR A 32 13.13 -4.46 4.97
N GLN A 33 13.02 -3.90 6.17
CA GLN A 33 13.80 -4.37 7.33
C GLN A 33 13.05 -5.46 8.10
N LYS A 34 13.65 -6.66 8.17
CA LYS A 34 13.21 -7.73 9.08
C LYS A 34 13.43 -7.29 10.52
N ARG A 35 12.37 -7.27 11.33
CA ARG A 35 12.49 -6.88 12.73
C ARG A 35 12.94 -8.09 13.52
N THR A 36 13.99 -7.93 14.32
CA THR A 36 14.39 -8.97 15.27
C THR A 36 13.49 -8.85 16.49
N LEU A 37 12.71 -9.90 16.76
CA LEU A 37 11.87 -10.01 17.94
C LEU A 37 12.73 -10.23 19.19
N LYS A 38 12.13 -10.05 20.37
CA LYS A 38 12.86 -10.18 21.66
C LYS A 38 13.42 -11.59 21.89
N ASP A 39 12.89 -12.59 21.18
CA ASP A 39 13.36 -13.97 21.19
C ASP A 39 14.47 -14.26 20.15
N GLY A 40 14.92 -13.24 19.41
CA GLY A 40 15.95 -13.36 18.37
C GLY A 40 15.45 -13.82 17.00
N SER A 41 14.16 -14.15 16.86
CA SER A 41 13.57 -14.49 15.56
C SER A 41 13.40 -13.25 14.67
N LYS A 42 13.46 -13.44 13.35
CA LYS A 42 13.29 -12.36 12.36
C LYS A 42 11.93 -12.53 11.69
N GLU A 43 11.00 -11.63 11.99
CA GLU A 43 9.71 -11.59 11.30
C GLU A 43 9.72 -10.59 10.14
N GLU A 44 9.07 -11.00 9.04
CA GLU A 44 8.76 -10.12 7.92
C GLU A 44 7.52 -9.27 8.24
N VAL A 45 7.74 -8.22 9.02
CA VAL A 45 6.73 -7.18 9.31
C VAL A 45 6.52 -6.19 8.14
N SER A 46 7.24 -6.39 7.04
CA SER A 46 7.22 -5.54 5.85
C SER A 46 5.83 -5.32 5.26
N ASP A 47 5.04 -6.39 5.13
CA ASP A 47 3.69 -6.32 4.57
C ASP A 47 2.73 -5.59 5.49
N LEU A 48 2.83 -5.84 6.81
CA LEU A 48 2.03 -5.14 7.81
C LEU A 48 2.35 -3.64 7.82
N LEU A 49 3.62 -3.26 7.69
CA LEU A 49 4.03 -1.86 7.63
C LEU A 49 3.53 -1.17 6.36
N LEU A 50 3.67 -1.82 5.19
CA LEU A 50 3.16 -1.29 3.91
C LEU A 50 1.64 -1.10 3.94
N LYS A 51 0.92 -2.08 4.49
CA LYS A 51 -0.54 -2.00 4.63
C LYS A 51 -0.95 -0.86 5.58
N ASN A 52 -0.28 -0.72 6.71
CA ASN A 52 -0.56 0.36 7.67
C ASN A 52 -0.25 1.74 7.08
N GLU A 53 0.87 1.87 6.38
CA GLU A 53 1.24 3.12 5.69
C GLU A 53 0.17 3.50 4.66
N LEU A 54 -0.27 2.54 3.84
CA LEU A 54 -1.34 2.76 2.88
C LEU A 54 -2.65 3.18 3.57
N ASN A 55 -3.09 2.46 4.61
CA ASN A 55 -4.32 2.80 5.36
C ASN A 55 -4.28 4.23 5.92
N VAL A 56 -3.14 4.65 6.46
CA VAL A 56 -2.97 6.02 6.97
C VAL A 56 -3.06 7.03 5.82
N LEU A 57 -2.47 6.76 4.66
CA LEU A 57 -2.54 7.66 3.51
C LEU A 57 -3.96 7.78 2.95
N LEU A 58 -4.68 6.66 2.85
CA LEU A 58 -6.04 6.62 2.31
C LEU A 58 -7.09 7.31 3.20
N THR A 59 -6.84 7.39 4.51
CA THR A 59 -7.78 8.01 5.48
C THR A 59 -7.52 9.49 5.76
N ARG A 60 -6.52 10.10 5.11
CA ARG A 60 -6.13 11.51 5.36
C ARG A 60 -7.01 12.56 4.68
N GLY A 61 -7.73 12.20 3.62
CA GLY A 61 -8.63 13.12 2.91
C GLY A 61 -9.97 13.21 3.63
N VAL A 62 -10.31 14.39 4.17
CA VAL A 62 -11.59 14.60 4.88
C VAL A 62 -12.75 14.78 3.90
N ASN A 63 -12.55 15.62 2.87
CA ASN A 63 -13.57 15.94 1.86
C ASN A 63 -13.38 15.15 0.57
N GLY A 64 -12.21 14.54 0.36
CA GLY A 64 -11.97 13.70 -0.81
C GLY A 64 -10.56 13.17 -0.93
N LEU A 65 -10.44 12.07 -1.66
CA LEU A 65 -9.19 11.37 -1.94
C LEU A 65 -9.05 11.17 -3.45
N TYR A 66 -7.93 11.61 -4.01
CA TYR A 66 -7.50 11.26 -5.35
C TYR A 66 -6.46 10.15 -5.25
N ILE A 67 -6.67 9.07 -6.00
CA ILE A 67 -5.82 7.88 -5.93
C ILE A 67 -5.34 7.49 -7.31
N TYR A 68 -4.06 7.15 -7.43
CA TYR A 68 -3.47 6.61 -8.64
C TYR A 68 -2.62 5.40 -8.30
N ALA A 69 -2.81 4.30 -9.04
CA ALA A 69 -1.98 3.10 -8.94
C ALA A 69 -1.10 2.94 -10.16
N VAL A 70 0.20 2.69 -9.93
CA VAL A 70 1.17 2.37 -10.98
C VAL A 70 0.83 1.02 -11.62
N ASP A 71 0.51 0.01 -10.81
CA ASP A 71 0.08 -1.30 -11.30
C ASP A 71 -1.21 -1.18 -12.11
N LYS A 72 -1.19 -1.71 -13.35
CA LYS A 72 -2.29 -1.59 -14.30
C LYS A 72 -3.58 -2.22 -13.77
N TYR A 73 -3.49 -3.44 -13.26
CA TYR A 73 -4.66 -4.19 -12.77
C TYR A 73 -5.26 -3.55 -11.52
N LEU A 74 -4.42 -3.05 -10.61
CA LEU A 74 -4.91 -2.30 -9.44
C LEU A 74 -5.63 -1.02 -9.86
N ARG A 75 -5.11 -0.31 -10.87
CA ARG A 75 -5.76 0.89 -11.41
C ARG A 75 -7.11 0.59 -12.04
N GLU A 76 -7.21 -0.49 -12.82
CA GLU A 76 -8.48 -0.94 -13.40
C GLU A 76 -9.50 -1.31 -12.31
N ALA A 77 -9.07 -2.00 -11.25
CA ALA A 77 -9.93 -2.33 -10.11
C ALA A 77 -10.42 -1.06 -9.38
N LEU A 78 -9.55 -0.07 -9.17
CA LEU A 78 -9.93 1.20 -8.56
C LEU A 78 -10.93 1.99 -9.41
N LEU A 79 -10.73 2.04 -10.73
CA LEU A 79 -11.66 2.70 -11.65
C LEU A 79 -13.03 2.01 -11.65
N LYS A 80 -13.06 0.68 -11.71
CA LYS A 80 -14.31 -0.08 -11.61
C LYS A 80 -15.02 0.15 -10.27
N ALA A 81 -14.27 0.26 -9.18
CA ALA A 81 -14.83 0.55 -7.86
C ALA A 81 -15.36 1.98 -7.72
N GLN A 82 -14.94 2.92 -8.57
CA GLN A 82 -15.47 4.30 -8.60
C GLN A 82 -16.87 4.38 -9.23
N GLU A 83 -17.23 3.42 -10.07
CA GLU A 83 -18.51 3.40 -10.81
C GLU A 83 -19.69 2.83 -9.99
N GLY A 84 -19.43 2.29 -8.80
CA GLY A 84 -20.43 1.73 -7.88
C GLY A 84 -20.70 2.64 -6.69
#